data_AF-A0A929FFW7-F1
#
_entry.id   AF-A0A929FFW7-F1
#
_cell.length_a   1.000
_cell.length_b   1.000
_cell.length_c   1.000
_cell.angle_alpha   90.00
_cell.angle_beta   90.00
_cell.angle_gamma   90.00
#
_symmetry.space_group_name_H-M   'P 1'
#
loop_
_entity.id
_entity.type
_entity.pdbx_description
1 polymer ?
#
loop_
_entity_poly.entity_id
_entity_poly.type
_entity_poly.pdbx_seq_one_letter_code
_entity_poly.pdbx_strand_id
1 'polypeptide(L)'
;MNSMYKMSIKKYVLVAISLLISSLSSCMPVDYSGELVNGYTLYRTSGISIGIDSPNEGILFIDNITRINIENGLIFGKISELEPELQRFVRDQQNPGYFIVDTETDDFVLALSKQEWLERLAENGISEEPVLLRPSSFRDEPALVTMLKAILRISS
;
A
#
# COMPACT_ATOMS: atom_id res chain seq x y z
N MET A 1 -49.62 31.74 -12.59
CA MET A 1 -49.20 30.74 -11.59
C MET A 1 -47.99 29.88 -12.00
N ASN A 2 -47.04 30.36 -12.84
CA ASN A 2 -45.97 29.51 -13.39
C ASN A 2 -44.52 30.04 -13.28
N SER A 3 -44.28 31.17 -12.59
CA SER A 3 -42.95 31.82 -12.60
C SER A 3 -42.12 31.57 -11.33
N MET A 4 -42.75 31.48 -10.14
CA MET A 4 -42.00 31.30 -8.89
C MET A 4 -41.44 29.89 -8.67
N TYR A 5 -42.09 28.83 -9.17
CA TYR A 5 -41.59 27.45 -9.03
C TYR A 5 -40.33 27.18 -9.87
N LYS A 6 -40.19 27.83 -11.03
CA LYS A 6 -39.07 27.63 -11.97
C LYS A 6 -37.73 28.17 -11.45
N MET A 7 -37.76 29.18 -10.58
CA MET A 7 -36.55 29.73 -9.96
C MET A 7 -36.02 28.89 -8.79
N SER A 8 -36.91 28.22 -8.06
CA SER A 8 -36.53 27.39 -6.91
C SER A 8 -35.75 26.15 -7.36
N ILE A 9 -36.25 25.45 -8.40
CA ILE A 9 -35.65 24.21 -8.93
C ILE A 9 -34.22 24.43 -9.43
N LYS A 10 -33.93 25.56 -10.10
CA LYS A 10 -32.59 25.86 -10.61
C LYS A 10 -31.53 25.98 -9.50
N LYS A 11 -31.91 26.48 -8.32
CA LYS A 11 -31.00 26.62 -7.18
C LYS A 11 -30.66 25.27 -6.55
N TYR A 12 -31.65 24.38 -6.41
CA TYR A 12 -31.43 23.02 -5.89
C TYR A 12 -30.61 22.16 -6.84
N VAL A 13 -30.81 22.28 -8.15
CA VAL A 13 -30.01 21.57 -9.16
C VAL A 13 -28.55 22.02 -9.11
N LEU A 14 -28.29 23.33 -8.97
CA LEU A 14 -26.91 23.83 -8.85
C LEU A 14 -26.23 23.32 -7.58
N VAL A 15 -26.92 23.35 -6.42
CA VAL A 15 -26.38 22.84 -5.16
C VAL A 15 -26.13 21.33 -5.22
N ALA A 16 -27.03 20.56 -5.83
CA ALA A 16 -26.85 19.12 -6.01
C ALA A 16 -25.67 18.79 -6.95
N ILE A 17 -25.47 19.55 -8.03
CA ILE A 17 -24.32 19.41 -8.92
C ILE A 17 -23.01 19.77 -8.19
N SER A 18 -23.00 20.85 -7.40
CA SER A 18 -21.84 21.22 -6.59
C SER A 18 -21.47 20.14 -5.57
N LEU A 19 -22.46 19.56 -4.88
CA LEU A 19 -22.24 18.44 -3.95
C LEU A 19 -21.73 17.18 -4.66
N LEU A 20 -22.28 16.86 -5.84
CA LEU A 20 -21.81 15.73 -6.66
C LEU A 20 -20.36 15.91 -7.11
N ILE A 21 -19.97 17.11 -7.56
CA ILE A 21 -18.60 17.42 -7.97
C ILE A 21 -17.63 17.36 -6.78
N SER A 22 -18.06 17.83 -5.60
CA SER A 22 -17.25 17.71 -4.37
C SER A 22 -17.03 16.27 -3.94
N SER A 23 -18.02 15.37 -4.13
CA SER A 23 -17.86 13.93 -3.85
C SER A 23 -17.01 13.16 -4.88
N LEU A 24 -16.71 13.74 -6.05
CA LEU A 24 -15.85 13.12 -7.07
C LEU A 24 -14.35 13.44 -6.90
N SER A 25 -13.97 14.29 -5.95
CA SER A 25 -12.66 14.96 -5.94
C SER A 25 -11.55 14.24 -5.16
N SER A 26 -11.63 12.94 -4.88
CA SER A 26 -10.55 12.25 -4.13
C SER A 26 -10.32 10.78 -4.49
N CYS A 27 -10.65 10.35 -5.71
CA CYS A 27 -10.09 9.10 -6.23
C CYS A 27 -8.71 9.41 -6.82
N MET A 28 -7.65 9.29 -6.02
CA MET A 28 -6.31 9.12 -6.57
C MET A 28 -6.37 7.89 -7.51
N PRO A 29 -5.90 7.98 -8.77
CA PRO A 29 -5.85 6.82 -9.64
C PRO A 29 -4.90 5.80 -9.02
N VAL A 30 -5.46 4.66 -8.61
CA VAL A 30 -4.70 3.52 -8.10
C VAL A 30 -4.25 2.68 -9.30
N ASP A 31 -2.95 2.57 -9.53
CA ASP A 31 -2.35 1.76 -10.60
C ASP A 31 -2.65 0.27 -10.39
N TYR A 32 -2.64 -0.17 -9.14
CA TYR A 32 -3.13 -1.47 -8.68
C TYR A 32 -3.32 -1.46 -7.17
N SER A 33 -4.23 -2.31 -6.70
CA SER A 33 -4.38 -2.65 -5.29
C SER A 33 -4.40 -4.17 -5.13
N GLY A 34 -4.05 -4.64 -3.93
CA GLY A 34 -4.11 -6.04 -3.54
C GLY A 34 -4.32 -6.16 -2.05
N GLU A 35 -5.29 -6.98 -1.64
CA GLU A 35 -5.47 -7.31 -0.24
C GLU A 35 -4.29 -8.16 0.25
N LEU A 36 -3.77 -7.78 1.42
CA LEU A 36 -2.76 -8.51 2.17
C LEU A 36 -3.45 -9.25 3.34
N VAL A 37 -2.66 -9.73 4.30
CA VAL A 37 -3.17 -10.41 5.49
C VAL A 37 -3.83 -9.43 6.46
N ASN A 38 -4.76 -9.93 7.27
CA ASN A 38 -5.40 -9.18 8.35
C ASN A 38 -6.07 -7.85 7.92
N GLY A 39 -6.57 -7.77 6.68
CA GLY A 39 -7.29 -6.59 6.18
C GLY A 39 -6.38 -5.47 5.69
N TYR A 40 -5.05 -5.65 5.73
CA TYR A 40 -4.11 -4.72 5.13
C TYR A 40 -4.27 -4.67 3.61
N THR A 41 -3.97 -3.53 3.00
CA THR A 41 -4.02 -3.37 1.55
C THR A 41 -2.73 -2.79 1.01
N LEU A 42 -2.13 -3.45 0.02
CA LEU A 42 -1.05 -2.87 -0.78
C LEU A 42 -1.68 -2.12 -1.95
N TYR A 43 -1.28 -0.88 -2.17
CA TYR A 43 -1.75 -0.15 -3.35
C TYR A 43 -0.66 0.75 -3.90
N ARG A 44 -0.71 0.97 -5.22
CA ARG A 44 0.22 1.84 -5.92
C ARG A 44 -0.51 3.08 -6.37
N THR A 45 -0.08 4.24 -5.88
CA THR A 45 -0.65 5.54 -6.26
C THR A 45 0.08 6.17 -7.45
N SER A 46 1.30 5.72 -7.72
CA SER A 46 2.10 6.21 -8.85
C SER A 46 3.18 5.20 -9.24
N GLY A 47 3.94 5.52 -10.30
CA GLY A 47 5.13 4.78 -10.71
C GLY A 47 6.10 4.39 -9.57
N ILE A 48 6.15 5.18 -8.51
CA ILE A 48 7.19 5.12 -7.47
C ILE A 48 6.64 4.99 -6.04
N SER A 49 5.37 5.32 -5.84
CA SER A 49 4.75 5.34 -4.51
C SER A 49 3.82 4.14 -4.34
N ILE A 50 4.17 3.33 -3.35
CA ILE A 50 3.40 2.17 -2.91
C ILE A 50 3.00 2.44 -1.46
N GLY A 51 1.70 2.37 -1.18
CA GLY A 51 1.17 2.47 0.17
C GLY A 51 0.81 1.09 0.71
N ILE A 52 0.95 0.94 2.02
CA ILE A 52 0.36 -0.14 2.81
C ILE A 52 -0.71 0.51 3.68
N ASP A 53 -1.98 0.19 3.44
CA ASP A 53 -3.10 0.64 4.26
C ASP A 53 -3.30 -0.32 5.43
N SER A 54 -3.22 0.18 6.67
CA SER A 54 -3.65 -0.55 7.86
C SER A 54 -5.16 -0.36 8.03
N PRO A 55 -5.90 -1.44 8.36
CA PRO A 55 -7.33 -1.33 8.65
C PRO A 55 -7.64 -0.48 9.90
N ASN A 56 -6.65 -0.25 10.77
CA ASN A 56 -6.84 0.37 12.09
C ASN A 56 -6.17 1.76 12.21
N GLU A 57 -4.91 1.88 11.78
CA GLU A 57 -4.09 3.09 11.94
C GLU A 57 -4.17 4.02 10.70
N GLY A 58 -4.79 3.54 9.62
CA GLY A 58 -4.84 4.23 8.33
C GLY A 58 -3.60 3.96 7.49
N ILE A 59 -3.24 4.93 6.65
CA ILE A 59 -2.27 4.68 5.58
C ILE A 59 -0.82 4.86 6.05
N LEU A 60 -0.03 3.80 5.91
CA LEU A 60 1.43 3.86 5.89
C LEU A 60 1.93 3.99 4.44
N PHE A 61 2.34 5.20 4.06
CA PHE A 61 3.02 5.39 2.77
C PHE A 61 4.47 4.92 2.89
N ILE A 62 4.89 3.98 2.03
CA ILE A 62 6.29 3.53 1.95
C ILE A 62 6.80 3.74 0.52
N ASP A 63 7.54 4.82 0.31
CA ASP A 63 8.04 5.12 -1.02
C ASP A 63 9.07 4.10 -1.48
N ASN A 64 9.02 3.75 -2.77
CA ASN A 64 10.01 2.90 -3.43
C ASN A 64 10.21 1.50 -2.83
N ILE A 65 9.12 0.83 -2.39
CA ILE A 65 9.14 -0.60 -2.12
C ILE A 65 9.52 -1.34 -3.41
N THR A 66 10.67 -2.01 -3.42
CA THR A 66 11.12 -2.79 -4.57
C THR A 66 10.83 -4.28 -4.43
N ARG A 67 10.77 -4.75 -3.18
CA ARG A 67 10.56 -6.15 -2.85
C ARG A 67 9.73 -6.27 -1.58
N ILE A 68 8.82 -7.24 -1.54
CA ILE A 68 7.89 -7.47 -0.42
C ILE A 68 7.57 -8.97 -0.30
N ASN A 69 7.32 -9.43 0.91
CA ASN A 69 6.73 -10.73 1.20
C ASN A 69 5.87 -10.61 2.47
N ILE A 70 5.07 -11.64 2.72
CA ILE A 70 4.20 -11.74 3.88
C ILE A 70 4.41 -13.12 4.49
N GLU A 71 4.67 -13.21 5.79
CA GLU A 71 4.82 -14.50 6.47
C GLU A 71 4.57 -14.31 7.97
N ASN A 72 3.91 -15.27 8.62
CA ASN A 72 3.62 -15.26 10.06
C ASN A 72 3.02 -13.94 10.60
N GLY A 73 2.07 -13.34 9.87
CA GLY A 73 1.45 -12.08 10.30
C GLY A 73 2.33 -10.83 10.12
N LEU A 74 3.51 -10.96 9.50
CA LEU A 74 4.36 -9.84 9.15
C LEU A 74 4.24 -9.50 7.67
N ILE A 75 4.22 -8.21 7.35
CA ILE A 75 4.49 -7.70 6.00
C ILE A 75 5.89 -7.09 6.03
N PHE A 76 6.79 -7.54 5.17
CA PHE A 76 8.18 -7.08 5.20
C PHE A 76 8.78 -6.99 3.81
N GLY A 77 9.86 -6.22 3.68
CA GLY A 77 10.45 -6.00 2.38
C GLY A 77 11.63 -5.07 2.35
N LYS A 78 11.92 -4.56 1.15
CA LYS A 78 13.07 -3.72 0.85
C LYS A 78 12.65 -2.42 0.17
N ILE A 79 13.14 -1.32 0.73
CA ILE A 79 13.07 0.04 0.20
C ILE A 79 14.40 0.35 -0.47
N SER A 80 14.36 0.78 -1.73
CA SER A 80 15.57 1.22 -2.42
C SER A 80 15.70 2.74 -2.36
N GLU A 81 16.91 3.23 -2.62
CA GLU A 81 17.11 4.65 -2.86
C GLU A 81 16.36 5.08 -4.12
N LEU A 82 15.68 6.21 -4.04
CA LEU A 82 15.01 6.81 -5.20
C LEU A 82 16.06 7.40 -6.13
N GLU A 83 15.84 7.30 -7.45
CA GLU A 83 16.70 7.97 -8.41
C GLU A 83 16.67 9.49 -8.16
N PRO A 84 17.80 10.22 -8.32
CA PRO A 84 17.88 11.65 -8.02
C PRO A 84 16.81 12.51 -8.73
N GLU A 85 16.39 12.08 -9.93
CA GLU A 85 15.35 12.74 -10.71
C GLU A 85 13.92 12.54 -10.18
N LEU A 86 13.72 11.46 -9.40
CA LEU A 86 12.47 11.12 -8.75
C LEU A 86 12.38 11.69 -7.32
N GLN A 87 13.54 11.84 -6.67
CA GLN A 87 13.68 12.41 -5.33
C GLN A 87 12.98 13.77 -5.16
N ARG A 88 12.98 14.61 -6.20
CA ARG A 88 12.31 15.93 -6.19
C ARG A 88 10.78 15.90 -6.14
N PHE A 89 10.16 14.75 -6.41
CA PHE A 89 8.71 14.59 -6.41
C PHE A 89 8.16 14.01 -5.10
N VAL A 90 9.04 13.51 -4.23
CA VAL A 90 8.69 12.92 -2.94
C VAL A 90 9.08 13.89 -1.84
N ARG A 91 8.11 14.37 -1.05
CA ARG A 91 8.36 15.36 0.02
C ARG A 91 9.02 14.74 1.25
N ASP A 92 8.60 13.52 1.60
CA ASP A 92 9.03 12.83 2.81
C ASP A 92 9.76 11.54 2.40
N GLN A 93 11.03 11.66 2.06
CA GLN A 93 11.83 10.49 1.71
C GLN A 93 12.08 9.62 2.93
N GLN A 94 11.72 8.35 2.80
CA GLN A 94 12.13 7.34 3.75
C GLN A 94 13.54 6.85 3.43
N ASN A 95 14.29 6.56 4.50
CA ASN A 95 15.64 6.03 4.35
C ASN A 95 15.58 4.64 3.68
N PRO A 96 16.47 4.37 2.71
CA PRO A 96 16.55 3.06 2.07
C PRO A 96 16.97 1.99 3.09
N GLY A 97 16.59 0.74 2.83
CA GLY A 97 16.86 -0.37 3.74
C GLY A 97 15.76 -1.41 3.69
N TYR A 98 15.51 -2.03 4.83
CA TYR A 98 14.47 -3.03 5.00
C TYR A 98 13.38 -2.51 5.93
N PHE A 99 12.19 -3.10 5.82
CA PHE A 99 11.06 -2.77 6.69
C PHE A 99 10.34 -4.03 7.17
N ILE A 100 9.65 -3.88 8.29
CA ILE A 100 8.72 -4.86 8.86
C ILE A 100 7.48 -4.10 9.34
N VAL A 101 6.31 -4.65 9.07
CA VAL A 101 5.01 -4.27 9.64
C VAL A 101 4.45 -5.51 10.33
N ASP A 102 4.18 -5.39 11.62
CA ASP A 102 3.45 -6.38 12.40
C ASP A 102 1.95 -6.12 12.27
N THR A 103 1.24 -7.04 11.63
CA THR A 103 -0.20 -6.86 11.35
C THR A 103 -1.09 -7.22 12.54
N GLU A 104 -0.54 -7.79 13.62
CA GLU A 104 -1.27 -8.06 14.85
C GLU A 104 -1.25 -6.85 15.79
N THR A 105 -0.11 -6.14 15.86
CA THR A 105 0.05 -4.97 16.74
C THR A 105 -0.07 -3.63 16.02
N ASP A 106 -0.14 -3.64 14.68
CA ASP A 106 -0.03 -2.45 13.81
C ASP A 106 1.33 -1.71 13.95
N ASP A 107 2.32 -2.33 14.61
CA ASP A 107 3.66 -1.73 14.70
C ASP A 107 4.41 -1.83 13.37
N PHE A 108 5.21 -0.81 13.07
CA PHE A 108 6.08 -0.84 11.90
C PHE A 108 7.45 -0.28 12.21
N VAL A 109 8.46 -0.83 11.54
CA VAL A 109 9.82 -0.31 11.58
C VAL A 109 10.41 -0.25 10.19
N LEU A 110 10.97 0.90 9.85
CA LEU A 110 11.58 1.19 8.56
C LEU A 110 13.10 1.32 8.69
N ALA A 111 13.78 1.46 7.55
CA ALA A 111 15.19 1.81 7.44
C ALA A 111 16.15 0.82 8.15
N LEU A 112 15.77 -0.45 8.23
CA LEU A 112 16.60 -1.47 8.85
C LEU A 112 17.78 -1.83 7.95
N SER A 113 18.93 -2.10 8.57
CA SER A 113 19.99 -2.85 7.90
C SER A 113 19.52 -4.29 7.63
N LYS A 114 20.19 -4.98 6.69
CA LYS A 114 19.87 -6.38 6.39
C LYS A 114 19.99 -7.26 7.65
N GLN A 115 20.98 -6.99 8.50
CA GLN A 115 21.22 -7.79 9.70
C GLN A 115 20.09 -7.60 10.73
N GLU A 116 19.75 -6.35 11.08
CA GLU A 116 18.65 -6.05 12.01
C GLU A 116 17.31 -6.59 11.50
N TRP A 117 17.10 -6.53 10.19
CA TRP A 117 15.92 -7.10 9.55
C TRP A 117 15.84 -8.62 9.73
N LEU A 118 16.93 -9.35 9.47
CA LEU A 118 16.98 -10.80 9.68
C LEU A 118 16.83 -11.18 11.15
N GLU A 119 17.42 -10.42 12.07
CA GLU A 119 17.29 -10.65 13.52
C GLU A 119 15.81 -10.55 13.94
N ARG A 120 15.09 -9.51 13.49
CA ARG A 120 13.66 -9.36 13.79
C ARG A 120 12.77 -10.39 13.11
N LEU A 121 13.11 -10.82 11.89
CA LEU A 121 12.40 -11.92 11.25
C LEU A 121 12.56 -13.22 12.05
N ALA A 122 13.77 -13.48 12.56
CA ALA A 122 14.04 -14.65 13.39
C ALA A 122 13.29 -14.61 14.74
N GLU A 123 13.15 -13.42 15.36
CA GLU A 123 12.31 -13.20 16.56
C GLU A 123 10.84 -13.57 16.32
N ASN A 124 10.38 -13.49 15.07
CA ASN A 124 9.02 -13.84 14.64
C ASN A 124 8.93 -15.22 13.95
N GLY A 125 9.91 -16.09 14.19
CA GLY A 125 9.88 -17.48 13.73
C GLY A 125 10.29 -17.70 12.28
N ILE A 126 10.78 -16.68 11.58
CA ILE A 126 11.31 -16.78 10.21
C ILE A 126 12.84 -16.88 10.30
N SER A 127 13.33 -18.13 10.43
CA SER A 127 14.76 -18.39 10.70
C SER A 127 15.67 -18.38 9.48
N GLU A 128 15.10 -18.45 8.27
CA GLU A 128 15.85 -18.42 7.01
C GLU A 128 15.59 -17.10 6.27
N GLU A 129 16.52 -16.68 5.41
CA GLU A 129 16.32 -15.46 4.61
C GLU A 129 15.15 -15.68 3.62
N PRO A 130 14.04 -14.92 3.74
CA PRO A 130 12.85 -15.17 2.95
C PRO A 130 13.01 -14.67 1.51
N VAL A 131 12.36 -15.36 0.58
CA VAL A 131 12.29 -14.92 -0.82
C VAL A 131 11.35 -13.74 -0.94
N LEU A 132 11.87 -12.59 -1.39
CA LEU A 132 11.04 -11.41 -1.60
C LEU A 132 10.56 -11.28 -3.05
N LEU A 133 9.28 -10.94 -3.23
CA LEU A 133 8.62 -10.80 -4.52
C LEU A 133 8.52 -9.33 -4.94
N ARG A 134 8.19 -9.07 -6.20
CA ARG A 134 7.86 -7.71 -6.64
C ARG A 134 6.48 -7.32 -6.09
N PRO A 135 6.25 -6.06 -5.69
CA PRO A 135 4.94 -5.60 -5.23
C PRO A 135 3.79 -5.89 -6.22
N SER A 136 4.06 -5.77 -7.52
CA SER A 136 3.08 -6.08 -8.57
C SER A 136 2.60 -7.54 -8.58
N SER A 137 3.29 -8.45 -7.90
CA SER A 137 2.88 -9.85 -7.76
C SER A 137 1.60 -10.01 -6.93
N PHE A 138 1.23 -9.00 -6.14
CA PHE A 138 0.02 -8.99 -5.30
C PHE A 138 -1.17 -8.30 -5.99
N ARG A 139 -1.07 -7.98 -7.29
CA ARG A 139 -2.17 -7.39 -8.06
C ARG A 139 -3.28 -8.44 -8.23
N ASP A 140 -4.53 -8.07 -7.91
CA ASP A 140 -5.78 -8.77 -8.24
C ASP A 140 -5.90 -10.24 -7.78
N GLU A 141 -4.98 -10.77 -6.97
CA GLU A 141 -5.08 -12.10 -6.36
C GLU A 141 -5.08 -11.99 -4.82
N PRO A 142 -5.93 -12.76 -4.11
CA PRO A 142 -5.80 -12.89 -2.66
C PRO A 142 -4.37 -13.35 -2.35
N ALA A 143 -3.67 -12.69 -1.42
CA ALA A 143 -2.26 -12.96 -1.10
C ALA A 143 -1.93 -14.45 -0.90
N LEU A 144 -2.89 -15.24 -0.39
CA LEU A 144 -2.79 -16.69 -0.22
C LEU A 144 -2.59 -17.46 -1.54
N VAL A 145 -3.24 -17.05 -2.63
CA VAL A 145 -3.12 -17.71 -3.95
C VAL A 145 -1.74 -17.43 -4.55
N THR A 146 -1.23 -16.20 -4.39
CA THR A 146 0.11 -15.82 -4.85
C THR A 146 1.19 -16.54 -4.07
N MET A 147 1.07 -16.63 -2.73
CA MET A 147 2.02 -17.37 -1.89
C MET A 147 2.03 -18.87 -2.22
N LEU A 148 0.86 -19.50 -2.35
CA LEU A 148 0.77 -20.93 -2.69
C LEU A 148 1.41 -21.24 -4.05
N LYS A 149 1.21 -20.38 -5.05
CA LYS A 149 1.89 -20.52 -6.36
C LYS A 149 3.40 -20.35 -6.27
N ALA A 150 3.89 -19.44 -5.42
CA ALA A 150 5.32 -19.23 -5.23
C ALA A 150 5.99 -20.44 -4.55
N ILE A 151 5.36 -20.98 -3.50
CA ILE A 151 5.82 -22.17 -2.79
C ILE A 151 5.83 -23.39 -3.71
N LEU A 152 4.73 -23.63 -4.45
CA LEU A 152 4.61 -24.81 -5.32
C LEU A 152 5.56 -24.79 -6.53
N ARG A 153 6.06 -23.62 -6.97
CA ARG A 153 7.06 -23.51 -8.05
C ARG A 153 8.50 -23.85 -7.62
N ILE A 154 8.80 -23.78 -6.33
CA ILE A 154 10.12 -24.13 -5.79
C ILE A 154 10.24 -25.64 -5.57
N SER A 155 9.10 -26.36 -5.55
CA SER A 155 9.03 -27.81 -5.30
C SER A 155 9.03 -28.68 -6.58
N SER A 156 9.24 -28.11 -7.77
CA SER A 156 9.26 -28.82 -9.07
C SER A 156 10.59 -28.63 -9.79
#